data_AF-V4U8F7-F1
#
_entry.id   AF-V4U8F7-F1
#
_cell.length_a   1.000
_cell.length_b   1.000
_cell.length_c   1.000
_cell.angle_alpha   90.00
_cell.angle_beta   90.00
_cell.angle_gamma   90.00
#
_symmetry.space_group_name_H-M   'P 1'
#
loop_
_entity.id
_entity.type
_entity.pdbx_description
1 polymer ?
#
loop_
_entity_poly.entity_id
_entity_poly.type
_entity_poly.pdbx_seq_one_letter_code
_entity_poly.pdbx_strand_id
1 'polypeptide(L)'
;CQHGFLSIYKSKDKSTRYNKSSASEQVMQELDRLVNFFRGRGEMVSLTLTGHSLGGALALLNAYEAEISFSDVFINVISFGAPRVGNLAFKEKLNELGVKTLRVVNKQDIVPKLPGILFNKILHKFNPIMQRLNCVYRHVGTQLKLDKCRSPYLKDDTDFSGRHNLELYLGKNSGSLYLHLLDGFLSRKAKFRRNARRGLALVNKSSDMLIEELKIPEFWYQLPYKGLVLNKCGRWVKPGREPEDIPSPFSSELSSHFATSMST
;
A
#
# COMPACT_ATOMS: atom_id res chain seq x y z
N CYS A 1 -2.69 17.48 -6.75
CA CYS A 1 -2.54 16.35 -5.80
C CYS A 1 -2.42 16.85 -4.37
N GLN A 2 -2.67 15.99 -3.39
CA GLN A 2 -2.53 16.29 -1.96
C GLN A 2 -1.04 16.50 -1.64
N HIS A 3 -0.73 17.60 -0.94
CA HIS A 3 0.64 18.09 -0.77
C HIS A 3 1.53 17.12 0.03
N GLY A 4 0.98 16.41 1.02
CA GLY A 4 1.71 15.45 1.83
C GLY A 4 2.19 14.22 1.04
N PHE A 5 1.33 13.64 0.20
CA PHE A 5 1.70 12.51 -0.66
C PHE A 5 2.75 12.93 -1.68
N LEU A 6 2.59 14.11 -2.28
CA LEU A 6 3.58 14.64 -3.22
C LEU A 6 4.91 14.91 -2.54
N SER A 7 4.90 15.46 -1.32
CA SER A 7 6.10 15.68 -0.52
C SER A 7 6.83 14.37 -0.23
N ILE A 8 6.15 13.33 0.25
CA ILE A 8 6.77 12.01 0.48
C ILE A 8 7.37 11.44 -0.82
N TYR A 9 6.66 11.63 -1.94
CA TYR A 9 7.04 11.06 -3.23
C TYR A 9 8.22 11.80 -3.91
N LYS A 10 8.31 13.12 -3.76
CA LYS A 10 9.26 14.00 -4.48
C LYS A 10 10.37 14.59 -3.62
N SER A 11 10.27 14.55 -2.30
CA SER A 11 11.30 15.15 -1.44
C SER A 11 12.60 14.36 -1.53
N LYS A 12 13.70 15.10 -1.50
CA LYS A 12 15.07 14.58 -1.48
C LYS A 12 15.94 15.48 -0.62
N ASP A 13 16.97 14.90 -0.03
CA ASP A 13 17.92 15.61 0.82
C ASP A 13 19.33 15.11 0.54
N LYS A 14 20.18 16.02 0.07
CA LYS A 14 21.57 15.74 -0.29
C LYS A 14 22.43 15.39 0.93
N SER A 15 22.01 15.81 2.13
CA SER A 15 22.74 15.59 3.37
C SER A 15 22.63 14.16 3.89
N THR A 16 21.59 13.42 3.50
CA THR A 16 21.43 12.03 3.93
C THR A 16 22.05 11.06 2.94
N ARG A 17 22.37 9.86 3.42
CA ARG A 17 22.84 8.75 2.57
C ARG A 17 21.73 8.20 1.66
N TYR A 18 20.48 8.27 2.08
CA TYR A 18 19.40 7.39 1.61
C TYR A 18 18.38 8.07 0.68
N ASN A 19 18.10 9.35 0.88
CA ASN A 19 17.14 10.11 0.07
C ASN A 19 17.82 11.21 -0.77
N LYS A 20 19.06 10.97 -1.23
CA LYS A 20 19.76 11.87 -2.17
C LYS A 20 18.96 12.09 -3.45
N SER A 21 18.31 11.03 -3.92
CA SER A 21 17.23 11.04 -4.90
C SER A 21 15.90 10.77 -4.21
N SER A 22 14.84 11.32 -4.76
CA SER A 22 13.47 11.12 -4.30
C SER A 22 12.96 9.71 -4.62
N ALA A 23 11.91 9.26 -3.93
CA ALA A 23 11.28 7.97 -4.22
C ALA A 23 10.79 7.87 -5.68
N SER A 24 10.26 8.97 -6.21
CA SER A 24 9.90 9.11 -7.63
C SER A 24 11.09 8.85 -8.56
N GLU A 25 12.22 9.51 -8.35
CA GLU A 25 13.42 9.34 -9.19
C GLU A 25 13.94 7.90 -9.13
N GLN A 26 13.98 7.30 -7.94
CA GLN A 26 14.46 5.92 -7.76
C GLN A 26 13.57 4.90 -8.48
N VAL A 27 12.25 5.00 -8.32
CA VAL A 27 11.31 4.07 -8.98
C VAL A 27 11.30 4.28 -10.48
N MET A 28 11.26 5.53 -10.96
CA MET A 28 11.23 5.81 -12.40
C MET A 28 12.51 5.37 -13.11
N GLN A 29 13.67 5.50 -12.48
CA GLN A 29 14.93 4.98 -13.02
C GLN A 29 14.89 3.45 -13.20
N GLU A 30 14.35 2.74 -12.21
CA GLU A 30 14.25 1.27 -12.28
C GLU A 30 13.19 0.81 -13.28
N LEU A 31 12.06 1.54 -13.38
CA LEU A 31 11.06 1.29 -14.41
C LEU A 31 11.65 1.47 -15.80
N ASP A 32 12.39 2.56 -16.06
CA ASP A 32 13.05 2.78 -17.35
C ASP A 32 14.01 1.64 -17.71
N ARG A 33 14.84 1.22 -16.74
CA ARG A 33 15.77 0.10 -16.92
C ARG A 33 15.04 -1.20 -17.31
N LEU A 34 14.00 -1.56 -16.56
CA LEU A 34 13.26 -2.80 -16.77
C LEU A 34 12.45 -2.76 -18.07
N VAL A 35 11.74 -1.67 -18.34
CA VAL A 35 10.93 -1.51 -19.55
C VAL A 35 11.82 -1.59 -20.79
N ASN A 36 12.95 -0.89 -20.81
CA ASN A 36 13.87 -0.92 -21.95
C ASN A 36 14.55 -2.30 -22.12
N PHE A 37 14.85 -2.99 -21.02
CA PHE A 37 15.40 -4.34 -21.06
C PHE A 37 14.46 -5.34 -21.74
N PHE A 38 13.18 -5.37 -21.35
CA PHE A 38 12.19 -6.28 -21.96
C PHE A 38 11.82 -5.85 -23.39
N ARG A 39 11.72 -4.54 -23.66
CA ARG A 39 11.52 -4.02 -25.03
C ARG A 39 12.65 -4.44 -25.96
N GLY A 40 13.91 -4.37 -25.51
CA GLY A 40 15.07 -4.81 -26.30
C GLY A 40 15.02 -6.29 -26.70
N ARG A 41 14.23 -7.10 -25.98
CA ARG A 41 13.98 -8.52 -26.28
C ARG A 41 12.75 -8.75 -27.15
N GLY A 42 12.02 -7.70 -27.53
CA GLY A 42 10.76 -7.79 -28.25
C GLY A 42 9.58 -8.29 -27.40
N GLU A 43 9.72 -8.27 -26.08
CA GLU A 43 8.66 -8.72 -25.15
C GLU A 43 7.63 -7.61 -24.91
N MET A 44 6.36 -7.98 -24.81
CA MET A 44 5.30 -7.04 -24.43
C MET A 44 5.35 -6.76 -22.92
N VAL A 45 5.38 -5.49 -22.54
CA VAL A 45 5.46 -5.05 -21.14
C VAL A 45 4.12 -4.49 -20.69
N SER A 46 3.70 -4.85 -19.48
CA SER A 46 2.61 -4.19 -18.76
C SER A 46 3.07 -3.85 -17.35
N LEU A 47 2.58 -2.74 -16.80
CA LEU A 47 2.95 -2.26 -15.48
C LEU A 47 1.76 -2.31 -14.54
N THR A 48 1.94 -3.00 -13.41
CA THR A 48 0.95 -3.10 -12.34
C THR A 48 1.51 -2.45 -11.08
N LEU A 49 0.92 -1.33 -10.68
CA LEU A 49 1.29 -0.60 -9.47
C LEU A 49 0.30 -0.92 -8.35
N THR A 50 0.82 -1.27 -7.17
CA THR A 50 -0.03 -1.67 -6.05
C THR A 50 0.41 -1.03 -4.75
N GLY A 51 -0.53 -0.91 -3.83
CA GLY A 51 -0.22 -0.39 -2.52
C GLY A 51 -1.42 -0.34 -1.60
N HIS A 52 -1.13 -0.45 -0.30
CA HIS A 52 -2.12 -0.34 0.76
C HIS A 52 -2.01 1.03 1.45
N SER A 53 -3.15 1.64 1.81
CA SER A 53 -3.21 2.92 2.52
C SER A 53 -2.38 4.00 1.79
N LEU A 54 -1.38 4.62 2.45
CA LEU A 54 -0.44 5.56 1.85
C LEU A 54 0.23 5.00 0.59
N GLY A 55 0.61 3.73 0.59
CA GLY A 55 1.23 3.09 -0.58
C GLY A 55 0.34 3.10 -1.81
N GLY A 56 -0.99 2.98 -1.63
CA GLY A 56 -1.93 3.07 -2.75
C GLY A 56 -2.07 4.50 -3.30
N ALA A 57 -1.87 5.52 -2.45
CA ALA A 57 -1.80 6.90 -2.91
C ALA A 57 -0.52 7.16 -3.73
N LEU A 58 0.61 6.65 -3.26
CA LEU A 58 1.90 6.75 -3.97
C LEU A 58 1.89 5.98 -5.30
N ALA A 59 1.28 4.79 -5.33
CA ALA A 59 1.09 4.01 -6.56
C ALA A 59 0.36 4.80 -7.65
N LEU A 60 -0.67 5.58 -7.28
CA LEU A 60 -1.40 6.41 -8.23
C LEU A 60 -0.60 7.61 -8.74
N LEU A 61 0.27 8.19 -7.89
CA LEU A 61 1.19 9.24 -8.32
C LEU A 61 2.27 8.70 -9.26
N ASN A 62 2.79 7.51 -8.98
CA ASN A 62 3.77 6.86 -9.85
C ASN A 62 3.15 6.44 -11.19
N ALA A 63 1.89 5.99 -11.20
CA ALA A 63 1.19 5.66 -12.44
C ALA A 63 1.08 6.85 -13.39
N TYR A 64 0.83 8.04 -12.85
CA TYR A 64 0.80 9.28 -13.64
C TYR A 64 2.15 9.56 -14.32
N GLU A 65 3.26 9.38 -13.60
CA GLU A 65 4.61 9.62 -14.15
C GLU A 65 5.05 8.53 -15.13
N ALA A 66 4.72 7.28 -14.81
CA ALA A 66 4.98 6.14 -15.67
C ALA A 66 4.28 6.30 -17.02
N GLU A 67 3.02 6.73 -17.04
CA GLU A 67 2.29 6.90 -18.31
C GLU A 67 2.85 8.03 -19.17
N ILE A 68 3.31 9.12 -18.55
CA ILE A 68 3.99 10.20 -19.29
C ILE A 68 5.29 9.71 -19.91
N SER A 69 5.99 8.79 -19.25
CA SER A 69 7.30 8.30 -19.69
C SER A 69 7.19 7.11 -20.66
N PHE A 70 6.12 6.31 -20.55
CA PHE A 70 5.93 5.04 -21.25
C PHE A 70 4.49 4.92 -21.79
N SER A 71 4.12 5.80 -22.72
CA SER A 71 2.74 5.91 -23.25
C SER A 71 2.23 4.69 -24.04
N ASP A 72 3.13 3.79 -24.42
CA ASP A 72 2.84 2.51 -25.08
C ASP A 72 2.68 1.34 -24.09
N VAL A 73 2.99 1.54 -22.81
CA VAL A 73 2.89 0.49 -21.78
C VAL A 73 1.51 0.52 -21.14
N PHE A 74 0.85 -0.63 -21.08
CA PHE A 74 -0.40 -0.75 -20.35
C PHE A 74 -0.17 -0.62 -18.85
N ILE A 75 -0.58 0.50 -18.26
CA ILE A 75 -0.44 0.79 -16.83
C ILE A 75 -1.76 0.59 -16.10
N ASN A 76 -1.70 -0.21 -15.03
CA ASN A 76 -2.81 -0.42 -14.12
C ASN A 76 -2.40 -0.20 -12.65
N VAL A 77 -3.37 0.19 -11.85
CA VAL A 77 -3.21 0.46 -10.41
C VAL A 77 -4.22 -0.36 -9.63
N ILE A 78 -3.76 -1.21 -8.72
CA ILE A 78 -4.61 -1.94 -7.76
C ILE A 78 -4.28 -1.44 -6.36
N SER A 79 -5.21 -0.70 -5.76
CA SER A 79 -5.00 -0.12 -4.43
C SER A 79 -5.94 -0.72 -3.39
N PHE A 80 -5.45 -0.83 -2.15
CA PHE A 80 -6.20 -1.37 -1.01
C PHE A 80 -6.33 -0.29 0.07
N GLY A 81 -7.55 0.08 0.44
CA GLY A 81 -7.76 1.06 1.51
C GLY A 81 -7.14 2.45 1.25
N ALA A 82 -6.87 2.81 -0.01
CA ALA A 82 -6.16 4.04 -0.35
C ALA A 82 -7.03 5.30 -0.19
N PRO A 83 -6.47 6.42 0.32
CA PRO A 83 -7.17 7.71 0.42
C PRO A 83 -7.33 8.37 -0.96
N ARG A 84 -8.07 9.49 -1.02
CA ARG A 84 -8.15 10.34 -2.22
C ARG A 84 -6.84 11.09 -2.41
N VAL A 85 -6.34 11.10 -3.65
CA VAL A 85 -5.00 11.61 -3.98
C VAL A 85 -5.02 12.97 -4.65
N GLY A 86 -5.93 13.17 -5.60
CA GLY A 86 -5.97 14.37 -6.44
C GLY A 86 -7.37 14.95 -6.57
N ASN A 87 -7.43 16.10 -7.24
CA ASN A 87 -8.67 16.79 -7.52
C ASN A 87 -9.35 16.25 -8.80
N LEU A 88 -10.43 16.91 -9.25
CA LEU A 88 -11.13 16.51 -10.47
C LEU A 88 -10.19 16.50 -11.70
N ALA A 89 -9.39 17.55 -11.88
CA ALA A 89 -8.43 17.63 -12.98
C ALA A 89 -7.43 16.46 -12.98
N PHE A 90 -6.93 16.06 -11.80
CA PHE A 90 -6.04 14.89 -11.71
C PHE A 90 -6.74 13.58 -12.12
N LYS A 91 -8.00 13.42 -11.73
CA LYS A 91 -8.81 12.26 -12.13
C LYS A 91 -9.03 12.23 -13.63
N GLU A 92 -9.44 13.35 -14.21
CA GLU A 92 -9.67 13.48 -15.65
C GLU A 92 -8.39 13.20 -16.43
N LYS A 93 -7.27 13.77 -15.98
CA LYS A 93 -5.99 13.54 -16.62
C LYS A 93 -5.57 12.06 -16.62
N LEU A 94 -5.73 11.35 -15.51
CA LEU A 94 -5.43 9.91 -15.46
C LEU A 94 -6.37 9.06 -16.33
N ASN A 95 -7.64 9.48 -16.46
CA ASN A 95 -8.59 8.80 -17.34
C ASN A 95 -8.25 9.00 -18.83
N GLU A 96 -7.88 10.23 -19.22
CA GLU A 96 -7.41 10.57 -20.58
C GLU A 96 -6.16 9.77 -20.95
N LEU A 97 -5.26 9.66 -19.98
CA LEU A 97 -4.02 8.89 -20.06
C LEU A 97 -4.25 7.36 -20.09
N GLY A 98 -5.49 6.87 -20.02
CA GLY A 98 -5.78 5.44 -20.16
C GLY A 98 -5.49 4.57 -18.93
N VAL A 99 -4.91 5.13 -17.86
CA VAL A 99 -4.52 4.41 -16.64
C VAL A 99 -5.71 3.70 -16.00
N LYS A 100 -5.64 2.37 -15.91
CA LYS A 100 -6.72 1.55 -15.32
C LYS A 100 -6.54 1.41 -13.82
N THR A 101 -7.41 2.05 -13.04
CA THR A 101 -7.34 1.98 -11.57
C THR A 101 -8.49 1.14 -10.98
N LEU A 102 -8.15 0.13 -10.18
CA LEU A 102 -9.05 -0.63 -9.31
C LEU A 102 -8.77 -0.29 -7.85
N ARG A 103 -9.81 0.11 -7.11
CA ARG A 103 -9.72 0.44 -5.69
C ARG A 103 -10.51 -0.57 -4.87
N VAL A 104 -9.80 -1.41 -4.15
CA VAL A 104 -10.38 -2.33 -3.17
C VAL A 104 -10.59 -1.56 -1.88
N VAL A 105 -11.85 -1.43 -1.46
CA VAL A 105 -12.21 -0.71 -0.22
C VAL A 105 -13.00 -1.62 0.70
N ASN A 106 -12.83 -1.45 2.01
CA ASN A 106 -13.71 -2.07 3.00
C ASN A 106 -14.74 -1.03 3.49
N LYS A 107 -15.99 -1.46 3.72
CA LYS A 107 -17.10 -0.58 4.13
C LYS A 107 -16.82 0.13 5.47
N GLN A 108 -16.23 -0.61 6.40
CA GLN A 108 -15.87 -0.14 7.75
C GLN A 108 -14.58 0.69 7.76
N ASP A 109 -13.80 0.69 6.68
CA ASP A 109 -12.58 1.49 6.58
C ASP A 109 -12.90 2.97 6.35
N ILE A 110 -12.24 3.83 7.13
CA ILE A 110 -12.33 5.28 7.06
C ILE A 110 -11.28 5.91 6.15
N VAL A 111 -10.16 5.24 5.87
CA VAL A 111 -9.03 5.80 5.11
C VAL A 111 -9.45 6.18 3.68
N PRO A 112 -10.20 5.37 2.91
CA PRO A 112 -10.73 5.78 1.63
C PRO A 112 -11.68 6.98 1.68
N LYS A 113 -12.19 7.34 2.87
CA LYS A 113 -13.06 8.52 3.04
C LYS A 113 -12.25 9.80 3.26
N LEU A 114 -10.92 9.71 3.34
CA LEU A 114 -10.01 10.83 3.54
C LEU A 114 -9.36 11.32 2.22
N PRO A 115 -9.00 12.60 2.13
CA PRO A 115 -9.51 13.73 2.93
C PRO A 115 -11.04 13.89 2.80
N GLY A 116 -11.74 14.16 3.92
CA GLY A 116 -13.21 14.20 4.02
C GLY A 116 -13.74 14.66 5.40
N ILE A 117 -15.05 14.91 5.53
CA ILE A 117 -15.75 15.52 6.71
C ILE A 117 -15.40 14.84 8.05
N LEU A 118 -15.12 13.54 8.05
CA LEU A 118 -14.81 12.79 9.27
C LEU A 118 -13.45 13.18 9.90
N PHE A 119 -12.51 13.71 9.11
CA PHE A 119 -11.24 14.25 9.61
C PHE A 119 -11.46 15.46 10.53
N ASN A 120 -12.49 16.29 10.25
CA ASN A 120 -12.86 17.45 11.08
C ASN A 120 -13.43 17.05 12.45
N LYS A 121 -14.00 15.85 12.59
CA LYS A 121 -14.49 15.35 13.90
C LYS A 121 -13.38 14.68 14.72
N ILE A 122 -12.41 14.04 14.06
CA ILE A 122 -11.31 13.34 14.72
C ILE A 122 -10.19 14.32 15.14
N LEU A 123 -9.94 15.35 14.34
CA LEU A 123 -9.00 16.43 14.66
C LEU A 123 -9.79 17.68 15.06
N HIS A 124 -10.04 17.84 16.36
CA HIS A 124 -10.71 19.01 16.95
C HIS A 124 -9.94 20.35 16.81
N LYS A 125 -8.96 20.47 15.90
CA LYS A 125 -8.06 21.63 15.84
C LYS A 125 -7.43 21.91 14.47
N PHE A 126 -8.17 21.80 13.37
CA PHE A 126 -7.70 22.33 12.08
C PHE A 126 -8.70 23.31 11.45
N ASN A 127 -8.13 24.44 10.99
CA ASN A 127 -8.77 25.66 10.50
C ASN A 127 -9.99 25.47 9.57
N PRO A 128 -10.94 26.43 9.54
CA PRO A 128 -12.08 26.48 8.62
C PRO A 128 -11.72 26.37 7.12
N ILE A 129 -10.44 26.56 6.76
CA ILE A 129 -9.89 26.37 5.42
C ILE A 129 -9.98 24.90 4.94
N MET A 130 -9.80 23.91 5.82
CA MET A 130 -9.89 22.49 5.46
C MET A 130 -11.32 22.06 5.07
N GLN A 131 -12.33 22.79 5.56
CA GLN A 131 -13.73 22.52 5.25
C GLN A 131 -14.09 22.86 3.80
N ARG A 132 -13.45 23.87 3.20
CA ARG A 132 -13.52 24.17 1.75
C ARG A 132 -12.78 23.13 0.89
N LEU A 133 -11.70 22.53 1.41
CA LEU A 133 -10.88 21.55 0.68
C LEU A 133 -11.54 20.17 0.56
N ASN A 134 -12.53 19.84 1.40
CA ASN A 134 -13.27 18.58 1.33
C ASN A 134 -14.04 18.38 0.01
N CYS A 135 -14.35 19.47 -0.71
CA CYS A 135 -15.04 19.39 -2.00
C CYS A 135 -14.09 19.17 -3.19
N VAL A 136 -12.77 19.16 -2.98
CA VAL A 136 -11.80 19.24 -4.07
C VAL A 136 -11.25 17.87 -4.47
N TYR A 137 -11.09 16.92 -3.54
CA TYR A 137 -10.46 15.62 -3.83
C TYR A 137 -11.45 14.58 -4.38
N ARG A 138 -11.06 13.90 -5.46
CA ARG A 138 -11.86 12.89 -6.14
C ARG A 138 -11.10 11.56 -6.18
N HIS A 139 -11.86 10.47 -6.11
CA HIS A 139 -11.29 9.15 -6.38
C HIS A 139 -11.09 8.94 -7.88
N VAL A 140 -10.04 8.22 -8.22
CA VAL A 140 -9.74 7.73 -9.58
C VAL A 140 -10.07 6.24 -9.66
N GLY A 141 -10.59 5.81 -10.81
CA GLY A 141 -10.88 4.39 -11.06
C GLY A 141 -12.14 3.81 -10.44
N THR A 142 -12.30 2.51 -10.69
CA THR A 142 -13.45 1.69 -10.30
C THR A 142 -13.29 1.17 -8.87
N GLN A 143 -14.38 1.11 -8.13
CA GLN A 143 -14.39 0.66 -6.75
C GLN A 143 -14.88 -0.79 -6.63
N LEU A 144 -14.07 -1.65 -6.00
CA LEU A 144 -14.50 -2.95 -5.48
C LEU A 144 -14.75 -2.82 -3.99
N LYS A 145 -16.03 -2.86 -3.60
CA LYS A 145 -16.45 -2.69 -2.19
C LYS A 145 -16.61 -4.05 -1.51
N LEU A 146 -15.77 -4.26 -0.49
CA LEU A 146 -15.82 -5.39 0.43
C LEU A 146 -16.57 -5.00 1.71
N ASP A 147 -17.11 -6.00 2.41
CA ASP A 147 -17.81 -5.81 3.67
C ASP A 147 -17.29 -6.83 4.69
N LYS A 148 -16.63 -6.33 5.74
CA LYS A 148 -16.05 -7.14 6.81
C LYS A 148 -17.07 -8.08 7.43
N CYS A 149 -18.29 -7.58 7.68
CA CYS A 149 -19.37 -8.30 8.36
C CYS A 149 -19.88 -9.53 7.59
N ARG A 150 -19.39 -9.78 6.37
CA ARG A 150 -19.75 -10.97 5.60
C ARG A 150 -18.92 -12.19 5.96
N SER A 151 -17.70 -11.98 6.46
CA SER A 151 -16.84 -13.08 6.86
C SER A 151 -17.29 -13.58 8.23
N PRO A 152 -17.69 -14.86 8.37
CA PRO A 152 -18.07 -15.43 9.66
C PRO A 152 -16.88 -15.58 10.62
N TYR A 153 -15.66 -15.40 10.11
CA TYR A 153 -14.41 -15.54 10.88
C TYR A 153 -13.95 -14.26 11.57
N LEU A 154 -14.65 -13.15 11.41
CA LEU A 154 -14.22 -11.83 11.92
C LEU A 154 -15.13 -11.35 13.04
N LYS A 155 -14.55 -10.73 14.07
CA LYS A 155 -15.29 -10.12 15.19
C LYS A 155 -16.23 -9.02 14.71
N ASP A 156 -17.41 -8.91 15.32
CA ASP A 156 -18.35 -7.83 15.03
C ASP A 156 -17.93 -6.53 15.73
N ASP A 157 -18.36 -5.39 15.20
CA ASP A 157 -17.93 -4.07 15.70
C ASP A 157 -18.39 -3.79 17.15
N THR A 158 -19.41 -4.52 17.65
CA THR A 158 -19.91 -4.45 19.03
C THR A 158 -19.00 -5.14 20.06
N ASP A 159 -18.17 -6.09 19.62
CA ASP A 159 -17.28 -6.86 20.50
C ASP A 159 -16.03 -6.09 20.94
N PHE A 160 -15.82 -4.89 20.37
CA PHE A 160 -14.65 -4.04 20.63
C PHE A 160 -14.86 -3.03 21.77
N SER A 161 -15.90 -3.21 22.60
CA SER A 161 -16.37 -2.24 23.61
C SER A 161 -15.37 -1.91 24.73
N GLY A 162 -14.18 -2.51 24.77
CA GLY A 162 -13.24 -2.40 25.88
C GLY A 162 -11.89 -1.72 25.64
N ARG A 163 -11.53 -1.23 24.45
CA ARG A 163 -10.17 -0.66 24.22
C ARG A 163 -10.17 0.62 23.38
N HIS A 164 -9.56 1.68 23.93
CA HIS A 164 -9.45 3.02 23.35
C HIS A 164 -8.60 3.09 22.05
N ASN A 165 -8.88 4.17 21.29
CA ASN A 165 -8.02 4.93 20.38
C ASN A 165 -7.96 4.57 18.88
N LEU A 166 -7.80 5.65 18.10
CA LEU A 166 -7.75 5.79 16.64
C LEU A 166 -6.97 4.70 15.89
N GLU A 167 -6.02 4.08 16.57
CA GLU A 167 -5.20 2.96 16.11
C GLU A 167 -6.02 1.69 15.85
N LEU A 168 -7.16 1.49 16.51
CA LEU A 168 -8.13 0.45 16.16
C LEU A 168 -8.90 0.78 14.86
N TYR A 169 -9.23 2.05 14.60
CA TYR A 169 -9.89 2.46 13.36
C TYR A 169 -8.96 2.43 12.14
N LEU A 170 -7.67 2.71 12.35
CA LEU A 170 -6.63 2.63 11.31
C LEU A 170 -6.02 1.21 11.23
N GLY A 171 -5.94 0.48 12.33
CA GLY A 171 -5.43 -0.90 12.45
C GLY A 171 -6.43 -1.97 11.99
N LYS A 172 -7.72 -1.62 11.88
CA LYS A 172 -8.73 -2.37 11.09
C LYS A 172 -8.37 -2.46 9.60
N ASN A 173 -7.30 -1.80 9.14
CA ASN A 173 -6.82 -1.79 7.77
C ASN A 173 -5.50 -2.54 7.62
N SER A 174 -5.38 -3.75 8.16
CA SER A 174 -4.25 -4.59 7.75
C SER A 174 -4.47 -5.01 6.29
N GLY A 175 -3.43 -4.94 5.45
CA GLY A 175 -3.48 -5.50 4.09
C GLY A 175 -3.93 -6.97 4.10
N SER A 176 -3.65 -7.69 5.20
CA SER A 176 -4.14 -9.06 5.40
C SER A 176 -5.67 -9.18 5.46
N LEU A 177 -6.37 -8.21 6.06
CA LEU A 177 -7.84 -8.20 6.10
C LEU A 177 -8.40 -8.04 4.68
N TYR A 178 -7.85 -7.10 3.92
CA TYR A 178 -8.26 -6.83 2.55
C TYR A 178 -8.14 -8.08 1.68
N LEU A 179 -7.02 -8.79 1.80
CA LEU A 179 -6.78 -10.03 1.05
C LEU A 179 -7.67 -11.18 1.51
N HIS A 180 -7.99 -11.26 2.81
CA HIS A 180 -8.96 -12.24 3.35
C HIS A 180 -10.36 -12.00 2.81
N LEU A 181 -10.82 -10.75 2.86
CA LEU A 181 -12.13 -10.39 2.34
C LEU A 181 -12.22 -10.60 0.83
N LEU A 182 -11.13 -10.35 0.09
CA LEU A 182 -11.08 -10.56 -1.35
C LEU A 182 -11.13 -12.05 -1.72
N ASP A 183 -10.39 -12.91 -1.02
CA ASP A 183 -10.40 -14.36 -1.27
C ASP A 183 -11.79 -14.98 -1.01
N GLY A 184 -12.51 -14.45 -0.02
CA GLY A 184 -13.88 -14.86 0.27
C GLY A 184 -14.96 -14.17 -0.57
N PHE A 185 -14.61 -13.20 -1.42
CA PHE A 185 -15.57 -12.39 -2.17
C PHE A 185 -16.04 -13.12 -3.44
N LEU A 186 -17.35 -13.32 -3.57
CA LEU A 186 -17.99 -13.82 -4.79
C LEU A 186 -18.79 -12.72 -5.50
N SER A 187 -19.70 -12.08 -4.76
CA SER A 187 -20.50 -10.96 -5.27
C SER A 187 -21.05 -10.14 -4.11
N ARG A 188 -21.59 -8.95 -4.42
CA ARG A 188 -22.25 -8.08 -3.45
C ARG A 188 -23.53 -8.68 -2.83
N LYS A 189 -24.09 -9.75 -3.37
CA LYS A 189 -25.29 -10.42 -2.81
C LYS A 189 -24.98 -11.78 -2.18
N ALA A 190 -23.90 -12.43 -2.61
CA ALA A 190 -23.51 -13.74 -2.10
C ALA A 190 -22.94 -13.67 -0.68
N LYS A 191 -23.03 -14.79 0.05
CA LYS A 191 -22.33 -15.01 1.31
C LYS A 191 -20.82 -15.16 1.06
N PHE A 192 -20.04 -15.02 2.12
CA PHE A 192 -18.60 -15.29 2.07
C PHE A 192 -18.33 -16.73 1.63
N ARG A 193 -17.39 -16.89 0.72
CA ARG A 193 -17.04 -18.18 0.12
C ARG A 193 -16.52 -19.15 1.19
N ARG A 194 -17.10 -20.35 1.26
CA ARG A 194 -16.70 -21.38 2.25
C ARG A 194 -15.33 -22.00 1.95
N ASN A 195 -14.95 -22.10 0.67
CA ASN A 195 -13.67 -22.66 0.22
C ASN A 195 -12.60 -21.58 -0.05
N ALA A 196 -12.61 -20.48 0.70
CA ALA A 196 -11.51 -19.52 0.74
C ALA A 196 -10.21 -20.26 1.11
N ARG A 197 -9.12 -20.02 0.37
CA ARG A 197 -7.85 -20.76 0.50
C ARG A 197 -6.83 -20.01 1.35
N ARG A 198 -7.02 -18.71 1.59
CA ARG A 198 -6.09 -17.88 2.34
C ARG A 198 -6.13 -18.27 3.83
N GLY A 199 -4.95 -18.48 4.41
CA GLY A 199 -4.82 -18.82 5.82
C GLY A 199 -5.41 -17.73 6.74
N LEU A 200 -6.36 -18.10 7.58
CA LEU A 200 -7.04 -17.19 8.51
C LEU A 200 -6.06 -16.50 9.45
N ALA A 201 -5.02 -17.21 9.92
CA ALA A 201 -4.02 -16.67 10.81
C ALA A 201 -3.34 -15.40 10.28
N LEU A 202 -3.21 -15.25 8.97
CA LEU A 202 -2.62 -14.05 8.37
C LEU A 202 -3.38 -12.77 8.70
N VAL A 203 -4.69 -12.86 8.98
CA VAL A 203 -5.50 -11.72 9.42
C VAL A 203 -4.93 -11.16 10.72
N ASN A 204 -4.74 -12.00 11.75
CA ASN A 204 -4.18 -11.58 13.03
C ASN A 204 -2.65 -11.39 13.05
N LYS A 205 -1.98 -11.43 11.88
CA LYS A 205 -0.53 -11.17 11.79
C LYS A 205 -0.15 -9.87 12.49
N SER A 206 -0.97 -8.83 12.32
CA SER A 206 -0.76 -7.49 12.88
C SER A 206 -2.08 -6.87 13.37
N SER A 207 -3.05 -7.70 13.78
CA SER A 207 -4.35 -7.22 14.25
C SER A 207 -5.00 -8.19 15.23
N ASP A 208 -6.09 -7.75 15.84
CA ASP A 208 -7.05 -8.57 16.60
C ASP A 208 -8.43 -8.52 15.91
N MET A 209 -8.60 -9.29 14.83
CA MET A 209 -9.79 -9.18 13.97
C MET A 209 -10.55 -10.49 13.82
N LEU A 210 -9.90 -11.62 14.12
CA LEU A 210 -10.52 -12.94 14.10
C LEU A 210 -11.33 -13.21 15.37
N ILE A 211 -12.41 -13.96 15.24
CA ILE A 211 -13.21 -14.42 16.38
C ILE A 211 -12.38 -15.33 17.33
N GLU A 212 -12.72 -15.33 18.62
CA GLU A 212 -11.92 -16.00 19.66
C GLU A 212 -12.03 -17.54 19.60
N GLU A 213 -13.08 -18.06 18.98
CA GLU A 213 -13.32 -19.50 18.76
C GLU A 213 -12.24 -20.14 17.88
N LEU A 214 -11.60 -19.33 17.02
CA LEU A 214 -10.51 -19.81 16.16
C LEU A 214 -9.21 -20.06 16.93
N LYS A 215 -9.10 -19.56 18.18
CA LYS A 215 -7.90 -19.71 19.03
C LYS A 215 -6.59 -19.28 18.36
N ILE A 216 -6.68 -18.32 17.44
CA ILE A 216 -5.51 -17.71 16.80
C ILE A 216 -5.15 -16.45 17.58
N PRO A 217 -3.92 -16.35 18.13
CA PRO A 217 -3.50 -15.18 18.89
C PRO A 217 -3.59 -13.88 18.08
N GLU A 218 -3.96 -12.80 18.75
CA GLU A 218 -3.86 -11.44 18.21
C GLU A 218 -2.41 -11.00 18.02
N PHE A 219 -2.14 -10.16 17.01
CA PHE A 219 -0.82 -9.57 16.74
C PHE A 219 0.35 -10.56 16.82
N TRP A 220 0.16 -11.79 16.33
CA TRP A 220 1.07 -12.90 16.63
C TRP A 220 2.46 -12.74 15.98
N TYR A 221 2.58 -11.94 14.92
CA TYR A 221 3.85 -11.84 14.19
C TYR A 221 4.87 -11.04 14.98
N GLN A 222 5.89 -11.75 15.44
CA GLN A 222 7.07 -11.19 16.04
C GLN A 222 8.29 -11.96 15.54
N LEU A 223 9.37 -11.24 15.26
CA LEU A 223 10.65 -11.91 15.00
C LEU A 223 11.08 -12.67 16.26
N PRO A 224 11.70 -13.86 16.11
CA PRO A 224 12.33 -14.56 17.23
C PRO A 224 13.20 -13.59 18.03
N TYR A 225 13.02 -13.57 19.35
CA TYR A 225 13.75 -12.66 20.25
C TYR A 225 13.67 -11.17 19.87
N LYS A 226 12.55 -10.75 19.24
CA LYS A 226 12.36 -9.39 18.70
C LYS A 226 13.43 -8.98 17.67
N GLY A 227 14.03 -9.95 17.00
CA GLY A 227 15.09 -9.76 16.02
C GLY A 227 16.49 -9.66 16.61
N LEU A 228 16.67 -9.96 17.90
CA LEU A 228 18.01 -10.08 18.49
C LEU A 228 18.63 -11.43 18.10
N VAL A 229 19.94 -11.44 17.94
CA VAL A 229 20.74 -12.64 17.66
C VAL A 229 21.88 -12.76 18.68
N LEU A 230 22.27 -13.98 19.00
CA LEU A 230 23.47 -14.22 19.82
C LEU A 230 24.72 -14.08 18.96
N ASN A 231 25.66 -13.23 19.39
CA ASN A 231 26.96 -13.14 18.74
C ASN A 231 27.91 -14.28 19.18
N LYS A 232 29.09 -14.36 18.56
CA LYS A 232 30.13 -15.36 18.88
C LYS A 232 30.58 -15.37 20.35
N CYS A 233 30.35 -14.27 21.08
CA CYS A 233 30.70 -14.13 22.49
C CYS A 233 29.52 -14.42 23.44
N GLY A 234 28.39 -14.94 22.92
CA GLY A 234 27.20 -15.25 23.72
C GLY A 234 26.36 -14.05 24.15
N ARG A 235 26.54 -12.88 23.53
CA ARG A 235 25.76 -11.67 23.85
C ARG A 235 24.64 -11.45 22.85
N TRP A 236 23.47 -11.06 23.34
CA TRP A 236 22.35 -10.62 22.50
C TRP A 236 22.67 -9.28 21.85
N VAL A 237 22.64 -9.24 20.52
CA VAL A 237 22.90 -8.04 19.74
C VAL A 237 21.83 -7.86 18.68
N LYS A 238 21.64 -6.61 18.26
CA LYS A 238 20.92 -6.34 17.01
C LYS A 238 21.81 -6.80 15.85
N PRO A 239 21.33 -7.66 14.95
CA PRO A 239 22.11 -8.05 13.77
C PRO A 239 22.42 -6.80 12.93
N GLY A 240 23.55 -6.84 12.21
CA GLY A 240 23.76 -5.93 11.10
C GLY A 240 22.61 -6.07 10.09
N ARG A 241 22.32 -5.02 9.34
CA ARG A 241 21.44 -5.18 8.17
C ARG A 241 22.23 -5.92 7.11
N GLU A 242 21.59 -6.88 6.45
CA GLU A 242 22.15 -7.45 5.23
C GLU A 242 22.39 -6.31 4.22
N PRO A 243 23.47 -6.37 3.42
CA PRO A 243 23.79 -5.30 2.47
C PRO A 243 22.61 -4.96 1.53
N GLU A 244 21.80 -5.95 1.17
CA GLU A 244 20.61 -5.83 0.33
C GLU A 244 19.46 -5.05 1.00
N ASP A 245 19.37 -5.10 2.34
CA ASP A 245 18.37 -4.38 3.15
C ASP A 245 18.79 -2.94 3.50
N ILE A 246 20.02 -2.57 3.14
CA ILE A 246 20.49 -1.19 3.27
C ILE A 246 19.94 -0.44 2.07
N PRO A 247 19.13 0.62 2.28
CA PRO A 247 18.71 1.46 1.18
C PRO A 247 19.99 2.02 0.54
N SER A 248 20.33 1.57 -0.65
CA SER A 248 21.46 2.09 -1.39
C SER A 248 20.90 2.77 -2.63
N PRO A 249 21.15 4.07 -2.83
CA PRO A 249 20.93 4.65 -4.15
C PRO A 249 21.76 3.81 -5.12
N PHE A 250 21.13 3.30 -6.18
CA PHE A 250 21.75 2.41 -7.17
C PHE A 250 23.20 2.84 -7.42
N SER A 251 24.18 2.05 -6.93
CA SER A 251 25.53 2.18 -7.44
C SER A 251 25.49 1.64 -8.86
N SER A 252 26.06 2.38 -9.79
CA SER A 252 26.28 1.96 -11.18
C SER A 252 27.05 0.63 -11.31
N GLU A 253 27.51 0.05 -10.20
CA GLU A 253 28.27 -1.19 -10.11
C GLU A 253 27.38 -2.44 -10.01
N LEU A 254 26.12 -2.34 -9.57
CA LEU A 254 25.21 -3.52 -9.55
C LEU A 254 24.66 -3.86 -10.95
N SER A 255 24.70 -2.90 -11.87
CA SER A 255 24.29 -3.09 -13.27
C SER A 255 25.18 -4.10 -14.00
N SER A 256 26.48 -4.15 -13.66
CA SER A 256 27.40 -5.09 -14.29
C SER A 256 27.22 -6.51 -13.76
N HIS A 257 26.99 -6.69 -12.46
CA HIS A 257 26.86 -8.03 -11.85
C HIS A 257 25.62 -8.82 -12.29
N PHE A 258 24.49 -8.16 -12.54
CA PHE A 258 23.29 -8.86 -13.07
C PHE A 258 23.38 -9.15 -14.57
N ALA A 259 24.16 -8.39 -15.33
CA ALA A 259 24.42 -8.69 -16.74
C ALA A 259 25.31 -9.93 -16.90
N THR A 260 26.27 -10.14 -15.99
CA THR A 260 27.15 -11.32 -16.01
C THR A 260 26.53 -12.57 -15.40
N SER A 261 25.54 -12.48 -14.50
CA SER A 261 24.96 -13.67 -13.85
C SER A 261 23.82 -14.34 -14.63
N MET A 262 23.27 -13.69 -15.64
CA MET A 262 22.24 -14.25 -16.53
C MET A 262 22.76 -14.67 -17.92
N SER A 263 24.09 -14.65 -18.11
CA SER A 263 24.77 -15.03 -19.36
C SER A 263 25.49 -16.39 -19.29
N THR A 264 25.17 -17.21 -18.30
CA THR A 264 25.58 -18.62 -18.16
C THR A 264 24.39 -19.55 -18.25
#